data_AF-A0ABD4SZC1-F1
#
_entry.id   AF-A0ABD4SZC1-F1
#
_cell.length_a   1.000
_cell.length_b   1.000
_cell.length_c   1.000
_cell.angle_alpha   90.00
_cell.angle_beta   90.00
_cell.angle_gamma   90.00
#
_symmetry.space_group_name_H-M   'P 1'
#
loop_
_entity.id
_entity.type
_entity.pdbx_description
1 polymer ?
#
loop_
_entity_poly.entity_id
_entity_poly.type
_entity_poly.pdbx_seq_one_letter_code
_entity_poly.pdbx_strand_id
1 'polypeptide(L)'
;MKIIGLTAVKNWLTAFEVKQPQIAHLICSVIPPHCPFERTIRCFHWTVRIPPLCHLNPVYEELMVLRFRALEYLVEVCGEDITKYCH
;
A
#
# COMPACT_ATOMS: atom_id res chain seq x y z
N MET A 1 -12.59 -18.64 14.27
CA MET A 1 -11.28 -19.30 14.09
C MET A 1 -10.27 -18.25 13.63
N LYS A 2 -9.48 -17.69 14.55
CA LYS A 2 -8.51 -16.63 14.27
C LYS A 2 -7.20 -17.32 13.86
N ILE A 3 -6.83 -17.28 12.58
CA ILE A 3 -5.62 -17.95 12.07
C ILE A 3 -4.41 -17.26 12.69
N ILE A 4 -3.73 -17.92 13.62
CA ILE A 4 -2.65 -17.37 14.47
C ILE A 4 -1.51 -16.73 13.65
N GLY A 5 -1.23 -17.28 12.47
CA GLY A 5 -0.21 -16.76 11.56
C GLY A 5 -0.53 -15.38 10.98
N LEU A 6 -1.81 -15.10 10.68
CA LEU A 6 -2.20 -13.82 10.08
C LEU A 6 -2.00 -12.66 11.07
N THR A 7 -2.32 -12.89 12.34
CA THR A 7 -2.13 -11.88 13.39
C THR A 7 -0.65 -11.56 13.63
N ALA A 8 0.24 -12.55 13.53
CA ALA A 8 1.67 -12.32 13.65
C ALA A 8 2.21 -11.46 12.50
N VAL A 9 1.79 -11.75 11.26
CA VAL A 9 2.18 -10.95 10.08
C VAL A 9 1.66 -9.52 10.19
N LYS A 10 0.40 -9.32 10.59
CA LYS A 10 -0.17 -7.99 10.82
C LYS A 10 0.62 -7.19 11.85
N ASN A 11 0.93 -7.80 12.99
CA ASN A 11 1.71 -7.15 14.04
C ASN A 11 3.13 -6.83 13.57
N TRP A 12 3.77 -7.73 12.83
CA TRP A 12 5.10 -7.49 12.27
C TRP A 12 5.11 -6.34 11.26
N LEU A 13 4.14 -6.29 10.34
CA LEU A 13 3.99 -5.16 9.40
C LEU A 13 3.72 -3.85 10.14
N THR A 14 2.91 -3.88 11.19
CA THR A 14 2.57 -2.70 11.99
C THR A 14 3.74 -2.20 12.83
N ALA A 15 4.62 -3.10 13.28
CA ALA A 15 5.82 -2.78 14.04
C ALA A 15 7.03 -2.43 13.15
N PHE A 16 6.92 -2.62 11.83
CA PHE A 16 8.01 -2.32 10.92
C PHE A 16 8.22 -0.80 10.82
N GLU A 17 9.43 -0.36 11.18
CA GLU A 17 9.86 1.04 11.11
C GLU A 17 10.74 1.26 9.88
N VAL A 18 10.40 2.28 9.09
CA VAL A 18 11.18 2.67 7.92
C VAL A 18 12.34 3.54 8.38
N LYS A 19 13.58 3.03 8.26
CA LYS A 19 14.80 3.72 8.75
C LYS A 19 15.82 4.04 7.66
N GLN A 20 15.53 3.63 6.43
CA GLN A 20 16.46 3.77 5.31
C GLN A 20 15.70 4.27 4.07
N PRO A 21 16.23 5.28 3.34
CA PRO A 21 15.54 5.86 2.19
C PRO A 21 15.34 4.84 1.06
N GLN A 22 16.30 3.94 0.84
CA GLN A 22 16.19 2.88 -0.16
C GLN A 22 14.99 1.96 0.09
N ILE A 23 14.75 1.61 1.35
CA ILE A 23 13.60 0.81 1.77
C ILE A 23 12.31 1.60 1.59
N ALA A 24 12.31 2.88 1.96
CA ALA A 24 11.16 3.76 1.78
C ALA A 24 10.75 3.86 0.30
N HIS A 25 11.71 4.08 -0.60
CA HIS A 25 11.46 4.08 -2.05
C HIS A 25 10.95 2.75 -2.57
N LEU A 26 11.50 1.63 -2.09
CA LEU A 26 11.06 0.30 -2.48
C LEU A 26 9.60 0.07 -2.06
N ILE A 27 9.25 0.39 -0.81
CA ILE A 27 7.87 0.30 -0.31
C ILE A 27 6.94 1.17 -1.16
N CYS A 28 7.34 2.43 -1.43
CA CYS A 28 6.54 3.36 -2.23
C CYS A 28 6.42 2.95 -3.71
N SER A 29 7.31 2.10 -4.21
CA SER A 29 7.24 1.59 -5.59
C SER A 29 6.46 0.27 -5.69
N VAL A 30 6.49 -0.55 -4.64
CA VAL A 30 5.85 -1.88 -4.63
C VAL A 30 4.38 -1.80 -4.22
N ILE A 31 4.04 -1.00 -3.21
CA ILE A 31 2.67 -0.87 -2.71
C ILE A 31 2.00 0.26 -3.49
N PRO A 32 0.95 0.06 -4.29
CA PRO A 32 0.35 1.14 -5.06
C PRO A 32 -0.39 2.17 -4.15
N PRO A 33 -0.50 3.45 -4.56
CA PRO A 33 -1.28 4.46 -3.82
C PRO A 33 -2.79 4.26 -3.94
N HIS A 34 -3.22 3.63 -5.04
CA HIS A 34 -4.61 3.29 -5.29
C HIS A 34 -4.83 1.78 -5.22
N CYS A 35 -6.08 1.40 -4.95
CA CYS A 35 -6.47 0.01 -4.87
C CYS A 35 -6.36 -0.65 -6.25
N PRO A 36 -5.48 -1.66 -6.46
CA PRO A 36 -5.25 -2.25 -7.78
C PRO A 36 -6.46 -3.01 -8.33
N PHE A 37 -7.41 -3.34 -7.44
CA PHE A 37 -8.64 -4.03 -7.82
C PHE A 37 -9.70 -3.09 -8.35
N GLU A 38 -9.71 -1.82 -7.94
CA GLU A 38 -10.65 -0.84 -8.47
C GLU A 38 -10.22 -0.46 -9.89
N ARG A 39 -10.98 -0.93 -10.88
CA ARG A 39 -10.69 -0.60 -12.28
C ARG A 39 -11.93 -0.71 -13.13
N THR A 40 -11.97 0.12 -14.15
CA THR A 40 -13.00 0.06 -15.18
C THR A 40 -12.44 -0.71 -16.39
N ILE A 41 -13.04 -1.86 -16.69
CA ILE A 41 -12.71 -2.67 -17.86
C ILE A 41 -13.73 -2.34 -18.96
N ARG A 42 -13.24 -1.86 -20.11
CA ARG A 42 -14.07 -1.61 -21.29
C ARG A 42 -13.82 -2.72 -22.31
N CYS A 43 -14.87 -3.46 -22.66
CA CYS A 43 -14.85 -4.51 -23.67
C CYS A 43 -15.91 -4.19 -24.73
N PHE A 44 -15.49 -3.78 -25.93
CA PHE A 44 -16.38 -3.36 -27.01
C PHE A 44 -17.39 -2.30 -26.55
N HIS A 45 -18.67 -2.65 -26.40
CA HIS A 45 -19.75 -1.78 -25.94
C HIS A 45 -20.07 -1.91 -24.44
N TRP A 46 -19.40 -2.83 -23.74
CA TRP A 46 -19.64 -3.13 -22.33
C TRP A 46 -18.60 -2.45 -21.46
N THR A 47 -19.07 -1.75 -20.43
CA THR A 47 -18.21 -1.17 -19.40
C THR A 47 -18.51 -1.86 -18.08
N VAL A 48 -17.53 -2.61 -17.57
CA VAL A 48 -17.60 -3.26 -16.26
C VAL A 48 -16.74 -2.48 -15.28
N ARG A 49 -17.35 -1.97 -14.21
CA ARG A 49 -16.61 -1.33 -13.11
C ARG A 49 -16.39 -2.34 -12.01
N ILE A 50 -15.14 -2.67 -11.73
CA ILE A 50 -14.77 -3.45 -10.55
C ILE A 50 -14.69 -2.45 -9.38
N PRO A 51 -15.50 -2.62 -8.33
CA PRO A 51 -15.46 -1.73 -7.17
C PRO A 51 -14.13 -1.88 -6.42
N PRO A 52 -13.82 -0.98 -5.48
CA PRO A 52 -12.68 -1.13 -4.58
C PRO A 52 -12.83 -2.40 -3.73
N LEU A 53 -12.17 -3.48 -4.14
CA LEU A 53 -12.11 -4.76 -3.42
C LEU A 53 -10.92 -4.82 -2.46
N CYS A 54 -10.56 -3.67 -1.90
CA CYS A 54 -9.28 -3.43 -1.24
C CYS A 54 -9.11 -4.25 0.04
N HIS A 55 -10.22 -4.58 0.70
CA HIS A 55 -10.23 -5.39 1.92
C HIS A 55 -10.29 -6.92 1.67
N LEU A 56 -10.23 -7.39 0.42
CA LEU A 56 -10.07 -8.83 0.15
C LEU A 56 -8.72 -9.34 0.66
N ASN A 57 -7.67 -8.53 0.59
CA ASN A 57 -6.38 -8.87 1.17
C ASN A 57 -6.45 -8.64 2.69
N PRO A 58 -6.28 -9.68 3.52
CA PRO A 58 -6.43 -9.56 4.96
C PRO A 58 -5.40 -8.64 5.63
N VAL A 59 -4.29 -8.30 4.97
CA VAL A 59 -3.25 -7.37 5.46
C VAL A 59 -3.21 -6.04 4.70
N TYR A 60 -4.26 -5.70 3.94
CA TYR A 60 -4.27 -4.50 3.11
C TYR A 60 -4.05 -3.22 3.90
N GLU A 61 -4.76 -3.07 5.02
CA GLU A 61 -4.69 -1.87 5.86
C GLU A 61 -3.28 -1.66 6.41
N GLU A 62 -2.63 -2.74 6.88
CA GLU A 62 -1.27 -2.68 7.39
C GLU A 62 -0.27 -2.29 6.29
N LEU A 63 -0.47 -2.73 5.04
CA LEU A 63 0.35 -2.33 3.90
C LEU A 63 0.16 -0.86 3.53
N MET A 64 -1.07 -0.35 3.57
CA MET A 64 -1.35 1.07 3.32
C MET A 64 -0.76 1.97 4.40
N VAL A 65 -0.83 1.56 5.67
CA VAL A 65 -0.17 2.26 6.78
C VAL A 65 1.34 2.24 6.62
N LEU A 66 1.94 1.11 6.21
CA LEU A 66 3.37 1.01 5.93
C LEU A 66 3.80 1.95 4.79
N ARG A 67 3.01 2.03 3.71
CA ARG A 67 3.25 2.99 2.62
C ARG A 67 3.21 4.42 3.12
N PHE A 68 2.21 4.77 3.92
CA PHE A 68 2.09 6.12 4.48
C PHE A 68 3.33 6.51 5.29
N ARG A 69 3.79 5.62 6.18
CA ARG A 69 5.02 5.84 6.97
C ARG A 69 6.27 5.97 6.11
N ALA A 70 6.36 5.22 5.01
CA ALA A 70 7.47 5.35 4.07
C ALA A 70 7.48 6.72 3.37
N LEU A 71 6.30 7.22 2.97
CA LEU A 71 6.17 8.56 2.39
C LEU A 71 6.51 9.65 3.40
N GLU A 72 5.98 9.55 4.62
CA GLU A 72 6.27 10.46 5.73
C GLU A 72 7.79 10.51 6.03
N TYR A 73 8.45 9.36 6.10
CA TYR A 73 9.91 9.28 6.27
C TYR A 73 10.67 10.02 5.16
N LEU A 74 10.27 9.85 3.90
CA LEU A 74 10.92 10.53 2.77
C LEU A 74 10.73 12.05 2.82
N VAL A 75 9.56 12.52 3.26
CA VAL A 75 9.27 13.96 3.37
C VAL A 75 9.95 14.57 4.60
N GLU A 76 9.71 14.02 5.79
CA GLU A 76 10.11 14.64 7.05
C GLU A 76 11.58 14.41 7.41
N VAL A 77 12.10 13.21 7.13
CA VAL A 77 13.47 12.84 7.50
C VAL A 77 14.45 13.09 6.35
N CYS A 78 14.08 12.72 5.12
CA CYS A 78 14.96 12.88 3.96
C CYS A 78 14.78 14.24 3.23
N GLY A 79 13.66 14.93 3.44
CA GLY A 79 13.38 16.21 2.77
C GLY A 79 13.15 16.07 1.25
N GLU A 80 12.71 14.91 0.78
CA GLU A 80 12.53 14.63 -0.64
C GLU A 80 11.13 15.01 -1.15
N ASP A 81 11.06 15.35 -2.44
CA ASP A 81 9.78 15.48 -3.14
C ASP A 81 9.22 14.09 -3.49
N ILE A 82 8.06 13.77 -2.92
CA ILE A 82 7.35 12.51 -3.08
C ILE A 82 6.25 12.54 -4.16
N THR A 83 6.09 13.64 -4.90
CA THR A 83 5.06 13.78 -5.96
C THR A 83 5.05 12.60 -6.94
N LYS A 84 6.24 12.04 -7.26
CA LYS A 84 6.40 10.83 -8.08
C LYS A 84 5.66 9.59 -7.58
N TYR A 85 5.26 9.55 -6.30
CA TYR A 85 4.54 8.44 -5.68
C TYR A 85 3.03 8.70 -5.50
N CYS A 86 2.52 9.86 -5.90
CA CYS A 86 1.13 10.27 -5.68
C CYS A 86 0.22 10.02 -6.90
N HIS A 87 0.56 9.03 -7.73
CA HIS A 87 -0.12 8.73 -9.00
C HIS A 87 -0.71 7.32 -9.06
#